data_AF-A0A4R3RMP4-F1
#
_entry.id   AF-A0A4R3RMP4-F1
#
_cell.length_a   1.000
_cell.length_b   1.000
_cell.length_c   1.000
_cell.angle_alpha   90.00
_cell.angle_beta   90.00
_cell.angle_gamma   90.00
#
_symmetry.space_group_name_H-M   'P 1'
#
loop_
_entity.id
_entity.type
_entity.pdbx_description
1 polymer ?
#
loop_
_entity_poly.entity_id
_entity_poly.type
_entity_poly.pdbx_seq_one_letter_code
_entity_poly.pdbx_strand_id
1 'polypeptide(L)'
;MNLIANFAVLASRRTIFDVPVCDLGWDDALVFINELASFPVGQTVISFVNAHNMLMTLRDGEYRDILLQNLVLPDGIGLNIASKIAHGAPFPANLNGTDFVPALLTYMENRRRVGLIGGRREVVEKAAANFRKHAPWHEFIVISDGYFDKENPTELIDELEHQDLDILIIGMGTPLQEKWAHHHIRADHARLVLTVGALFDFISEVVPRAPETVRMMRLEWAYRMLQEPARLWRRYVLGIPVFLFYVMQYRFNRRERILSQAGNDSSPLPAPQERGEAAH
;
A
#
# COMPACT_ATOMS: atom_id res chain seq x y z
N MET A 1 7.56 9.40 27.21
CA MET A 1 8.08 9.26 25.83
C MET A 1 7.02 9.81 24.91
N ASN A 2 7.32 10.80 24.06
CA ASN A 2 6.31 11.60 23.36
C ASN A 2 5.59 10.76 22.29
N LEU A 3 4.30 10.45 22.50
CA LEU A 3 3.46 9.73 21.54
C LEU A 3 3.51 10.37 20.14
N ILE A 4 3.51 11.70 20.08
CA ILE A 4 3.53 12.49 18.84
C ILE A 4 4.86 12.31 18.08
N ALA A 5 5.99 12.24 18.79
CA ALA A 5 7.29 12.02 18.16
C ALA A 5 7.42 10.59 17.65
N ASN A 6 6.94 9.60 18.41
CA ASN A 6 6.89 8.21 17.96
C ASN A 6 5.96 8.04 16.75
N PHE A 7 4.78 8.68 16.74
CA PHE A 7 3.84 8.59 15.62
C PHE A 7 4.38 9.26 14.35
N ALA A 8 5.12 10.37 14.48
CA ALA A 8 5.79 11.03 13.36
C ALA A 8 6.91 10.16 12.76
N VAL A 9 7.65 9.43 13.60
CA VAL A 9 8.66 8.44 13.16
C VAL A 9 7.98 7.24 12.47
N LEU A 10 6.86 6.76 13.02
CA LEU A 10 6.03 5.68 12.45
C LEU A 10 5.26 6.09 11.18
N ALA A 11 5.18 7.38 10.87
CA ALA A 11 4.55 7.91 9.65
C ALA A 11 5.57 8.38 8.60
N SER A 12 6.85 7.98 8.72
CA SER A 12 7.89 8.33 7.74
C SER A 12 7.49 7.91 6.33
N ARG A 13 7.63 8.82 5.37
CA ARG A 13 7.22 8.66 3.96
C ARG A 13 8.30 9.19 3.01
N ARG A 14 8.51 8.47 1.90
CA ARG A 14 9.29 8.95 0.74
C ARG A 14 8.39 9.09 -0.46
N THR A 15 8.57 10.16 -1.23
CA THR A 15 7.80 10.34 -2.46
C THR A 15 8.42 9.56 -3.61
N ILE A 16 7.61 8.79 -4.32
CA ILE A 16 7.95 8.19 -5.62
C ILE A 16 6.91 8.69 -6.61
N PHE A 17 7.33 9.42 -7.65
CA PHE A 17 6.42 10.10 -8.59
C PHE A 17 5.37 10.99 -7.89
N ASP A 18 5.80 11.69 -6.84
CA ASP A 18 4.96 12.56 -6.01
C ASP A 18 3.82 11.83 -5.27
N VAL A 19 3.88 10.49 -5.19
CA VAL A 19 3.04 9.66 -4.32
C VAL A 19 3.82 9.31 -3.05
N PRO A 20 3.29 9.58 -1.84
CA PRO A 20 3.97 9.26 -0.59
C PRO A 20 3.91 7.76 -0.31
N VAL A 21 5.06 7.11 -0.17
CA VAL A 21 5.21 5.68 0.14
C VAL A 21 5.87 5.54 1.51
N CYS A 22 5.33 4.68 2.37
CA CYS A 22 5.85 4.46 3.72
C CYS A 22 7.33 4.02 3.70
N ASP A 23 8.10 4.60 4.59
CA ASP A 23 9.53 4.40 4.75
C ASP A 23 9.82 3.79 6.13
N LEU A 24 9.24 2.62 6.38
CA LEU A 24 9.27 1.93 7.66
C LEU A 24 9.96 0.58 7.56
N GLY A 25 10.58 0.15 8.65
CA GLY A 25 10.98 -1.24 8.86
C GLY A 25 9.76 -2.15 9.06
N TRP A 26 9.99 -3.46 9.14
CA TRP A 26 8.94 -4.44 9.40
C TRP A 26 8.27 -4.21 10.76
N ASP A 27 9.05 -4.11 11.83
CA ASP A 27 8.54 -3.96 13.19
C ASP A 27 7.75 -2.64 13.34
N ASP A 28 8.32 -1.53 12.85
CA ASP A 28 7.67 -0.22 12.85
C ASP A 28 6.34 -0.24 12.08
N ALA A 29 6.30 -0.91 10.92
CA ALA A 29 5.08 -1.01 10.11
C ALA A 29 4.00 -1.86 10.81
N LEU A 30 4.38 -2.96 11.48
CA LEU A 30 3.47 -3.81 12.23
C LEU A 30 2.90 -3.05 13.44
N VAL A 31 3.76 -2.38 14.22
CA VAL A 31 3.35 -1.53 15.35
C VAL A 31 2.38 -0.46 14.87
N PHE A 32 2.77 0.30 13.84
CA PHE A 32 1.98 1.42 13.34
C PHE A 32 0.60 0.99 12.84
N ILE A 33 0.51 -0.09 12.05
CA ILE A 33 -0.77 -0.54 11.50
C ILE A 33 -1.64 -1.18 12.59
N ASN A 34 -1.05 -1.86 13.58
CA ASN A 34 -1.79 -2.36 14.74
C ASN A 34 -2.36 -1.22 15.61
N GLU A 35 -1.59 -0.15 15.81
CA GLU A 35 -2.09 1.07 16.47
C GLU A 35 -3.25 1.67 15.67
N LEU A 36 -3.10 1.78 14.34
CA LEU A 36 -4.16 2.25 13.45
C LEU A 36 -5.45 1.42 13.60
N ALA A 37 -5.34 0.09 13.69
CA ALA A 37 -6.47 -0.83 13.91
C ALA A 37 -7.15 -0.67 15.28
N SER A 38 -6.49 -0.05 16.25
CA SER A 38 -6.97 0.05 17.64
C SER A 38 -7.70 1.36 17.94
N PHE A 39 -7.67 2.34 17.04
CA PHE A 39 -8.44 3.56 17.21
C PHE A 39 -9.94 3.32 17.00
N PRO A 40 -10.80 3.99 17.77
CA PRO A 40 -12.25 3.75 17.76
C PRO A 40 -12.98 4.35 16.55
N VAL A 41 -12.37 5.30 15.82
CA VAL A 41 -13.07 6.05 14.77
C VAL A 41 -12.19 6.31 13.56
N GLY A 42 -12.78 6.20 12.37
CA GLY A 42 -12.21 6.47 11.06
C GLY A 42 -11.85 5.19 10.31
N GLN A 43 -11.28 5.34 9.13
CA GLN A 43 -10.82 4.23 8.31
C GLN A 43 -9.43 4.50 7.77
N THR A 44 -8.61 3.46 7.67
CA THR A 44 -7.35 3.51 6.93
C THR A 44 -7.38 2.49 5.80
N VAL A 45 -7.25 2.98 4.58
CA VAL A 45 -7.07 2.15 3.40
C VAL A 45 -5.57 1.96 3.15
N ILE A 46 -5.12 0.72 3.04
CA ILE A 46 -3.73 0.33 2.86
C ILE A 46 -3.56 -0.27 1.47
N SER A 47 -2.67 0.32 0.67
CA SER A 47 -2.38 -0.13 -0.69
C SER A 47 -0.93 -0.53 -0.86
N PHE A 48 -0.70 -1.70 -1.45
CA PHE A 48 0.64 -2.21 -1.76
C PHE A 48 1.01 -1.85 -3.18
N VAL A 49 2.11 -1.11 -3.36
CA VAL A 49 2.50 -0.56 -4.66
C VAL A 49 3.84 -1.11 -5.14
N ASN A 50 3.85 -1.58 -6.38
CA ASN A 50 5.06 -1.96 -7.09
C ASN A 50 5.32 -1.01 -8.29
N ALA A 51 6.38 -1.28 -9.06
CA ALA A 51 6.75 -0.46 -10.21
C ALA A 51 5.63 -0.28 -11.24
N HIS A 52 4.76 -1.28 -11.42
CA HIS A 52 3.63 -1.18 -12.33
C HIS A 52 2.57 -0.22 -11.80
N ASN A 53 2.20 -0.32 -10.52
CA ASN A 53 1.28 0.63 -9.88
C ASN A 53 1.78 2.06 -10.05
N MET A 54 3.07 2.29 -9.82
CA MET A 54 3.71 3.60 -9.97
C MET A 54 3.70 4.12 -11.42
N LEU A 55 3.78 3.25 -12.42
CA LEU A 55 3.59 3.68 -13.82
C LEU A 55 2.14 3.99 -14.14
N MET A 56 1.18 3.31 -13.49
CA MET A 56 -0.23 3.56 -13.69
C MET A 56 -0.65 4.92 -13.16
N THR A 57 -0.10 5.37 -12.02
CA THR A 57 -0.40 6.71 -11.49
C THR A 57 0.03 7.85 -12.41
N LEU A 58 0.94 7.60 -13.36
CA LEU A 58 1.34 8.59 -14.37
C LEU A 58 0.31 8.73 -15.50
N ARG A 59 -0.59 7.76 -15.66
CA ARG A 59 -1.57 7.68 -16.77
C ARG A 59 -3.02 7.80 -16.30
N ASP A 60 -3.29 7.42 -15.06
CA ASP A 60 -4.62 7.38 -14.46
C ASP A 60 -4.65 8.33 -13.24
N GLY A 61 -5.20 9.53 -13.46
CA GLY A 61 -5.24 10.59 -12.44
C GLY A 61 -6.11 10.23 -11.24
N GLU A 62 -7.25 9.59 -11.49
CA GLU A 62 -8.14 9.11 -10.43
C GLU A 62 -7.43 8.07 -9.54
N TYR A 63 -6.77 7.08 -10.14
CA TYR A 63 -5.99 6.09 -9.38
C TYR A 63 -4.88 6.76 -8.54
N ARG A 64 -4.22 7.76 -9.09
CA ARG A 64 -3.21 8.55 -8.37
C ARG A 64 -3.83 9.26 -7.16
N ASP A 65 -4.94 9.95 -7.34
CA ASP A 65 -5.59 10.73 -6.29
C ASP A 65 -6.16 9.85 -5.17
N ILE A 66 -6.60 8.63 -5.50
CA ILE A 66 -6.97 7.61 -4.52
C ILE A 66 -5.73 7.18 -3.71
N LEU A 67 -4.61 6.85 -4.37
CA LEU A 67 -3.39 6.44 -3.67
C LEU A 67 -2.82 7.55 -2.77
N LEU A 68 -3.02 8.83 -3.09
CA LEU A 68 -2.61 9.94 -2.23
C LEU A 68 -3.36 9.97 -0.88
N GLN A 69 -4.55 9.40 -0.83
CA GLN A 69 -5.38 9.31 0.38
C GLN A 69 -5.10 8.02 1.18
N ASN A 70 -4.49 7.01 0.55
CA ASN A 70 -4.22 5.72 1.17
C ASN A 70 -2.88 5.72 1.92
N LEU A 71 -2.75 4.79 2.86
CA LEU A 71 -1.45 4.40 3.41
C LEU A 71 -0.75 3.45 2.41
N VAL A 72 0.29 3.94 1.75
CA VAL A 72 0.93 3.22 0.65
C VAL A 72 2.18 2.48 1.12
N LEU A 73 2.19 1.15 1.01
CA LEU A 73 3.32 0.30 1.41
C LEU A 73 4.14 -0.16 0.19
N PRO A 74 5.49 -0.12 0.27
CA PRO A 74 6.35 -0.53 -0.84
C PRO A 74 6.31 -2.05 -1.04
N ASP A 75 6.01 -2.45 -2.28
CA ASP A 75 6.02 -3.86 -2.72
C ASP A 75 7.03 -4.07 -3.86
N GLY A 76 8.07 -4.83 -3.55
CA GLY A 76 9.01 -5.38 -4.51
C GLY A 76 10.26 -4.52 -4.80
N ILE A 77 11.16 -5.11 -5.58
CA ILE A 77 12.49 -4.55 -5.86
C ILE A 77 12.43 -3.23 -6.63
N GLY A 78 11.42 -3.05 -7.50
CA GLY A 78 11.29 -1.84 -8.30
C GLY A 78 11.24 -0.58 -7.45
N LEU A 79 10.50 -0.61 -6.33
CA LEU A 79 10.40 0.51 -5.41
C LEU A 79 11.73 0.77 -4.69
N ASN A 80 12.46 -0.27 -4.32
CA ASN A 80 13.80 -0.13 -3.73
C ASN A 80 14.78 0.53 -4.70
N ILE A 81 14.76 0.14 -5.97
CA ILE A 81 15.59 0.76 -7.01
C ILE A 81 15.19 2.22 -7.20
N ALA A 82 13.88 2.52 -7.28
CA ALA A 82 13.38 3.88 -7.43
C ALA A 82 13.78 4.77 -6.26
N SER A 83 13.63 4.27 -5.03
CA SER A 83 14.05 4.98 -3.81
C SER A 83 15.56 5.23 -3.81
N LYS A 84 16.38 4.23 -4.18
CA LYS A 84 17.83 4.37 -4.27
C LYS A 84 18.25 5.42 -5.29
N ILE A 85 17.60 5.47 -6.46
CA ILE A 85 17.90 6.48 -7.49
C ILE A 85 17.42 7.88 -7.07
N ALA A 86 16.18 7.99 -6.57
CA ALA A 86 15.56 9.28 -6.25
C ALA A 86 16.07 9.91 -4.94
N HIS A 87 16.34 9.08 -3.93
CA HIS A 87 16.67 9.51 -2.56
C HIS A 87 18.04 9.04 -2.06
N GLY A 88 18.76 8.21 -2.82
CA GLY A 88 20.11 7.74 -2.47
C GLY A 88 20.17 6.49 -1.60
N ALA A 89 19.04 6.04 -1.05
CA ALA A 89 18.93 4.84 -0.23
C ALA A 89 17.70 3.99 -0.62
N PRO A 90 17.75 2.65 -0.51
CA PRO A 90 16.56 1.81 -0.68
C PRO A 90 15.56 2.01 0.46
N PHE A 91 14.33 1.49 0.33
CA PHE A 91 13.42 1.42 1.47
C PHE A 91 13.97 0.43 2.53
N PRO A 92 13.71 0.66 3.84
CA PRO A 92 14.14 -0.20 4.92
C PRO A 92 13.61 -1.64 4.79
N ALA A 93 12.36 -1.79 4.36
CA ALA A 93 11.70 -3.08 4.21
C ALA A 93 10.93 -3.20 2.89
N ASN A 94 10.82 -4.43 2.41
CA ASN A 94 9.85 -4.80 1.38
C ASN A 94 8.58 -5.30 2.07
N LEU A 95 7.60 -4.43 2.22
CA LEU A 95 6.34 -4.70 2.93
C LEU A 95 5.32 -5.29 1.96
N ASN A 96 5.73 -6.29 1.17
CA ASN A 96 4.86 -6.91 0.17
C ASN A 96 3.60 -7.50 0.81
N GLY A 97 2.44 -7.37 0.16
CA GLY A 97 1.18 -7.82 0.77
C GLY A 97 1.12 -9.32 1.05
N THR A 98 1.83 -10.13 0.25
CA THR A 98 1.87 -11.61 0.40
C THR A 98 2.51 -12.11 1.68
N ASP A 99 3.43 -11.34 2.25
CA ASP A 99 4.14 -11.69 3.48
C ASP A 99 3.71 -10.76 4.63
N PHE A 100 3.42 -9.49 4.33
CA PHE A 100 3.04 -8.50 5.33
C PHE A 100 1.68 -8.79 5.96
N VAL A 101 0.67 -9.18 5.16
CA VAL A 101 -0.68 -9.41 5.70
C VAL A 101 -0.72 -10.61 6.66
N PRO A 102 -0.15 -11.78 6.36
CA PRO A 102 -0.06 -12.87 7.33
C PRO A 102 0.72 -12.49 8.60
N ALA A 103 1.83 -11.75 8.46
CA ALA A 103 2.62 -11.30 9.60
C ALA A 103 1.85 -10.30 10.48
N LEU A 104 1.09 -9.38 9.86
CA LEU A 104 0.23 -8.43 10.56
C LEU A 104 -0.86 -9.16 11.35
N LEU A 105 -1.53 -10.13 10.75
CA LEU A 105 -2.53 -10.96 11.44
C LEU A 105 -1.88 -11.79 12.57
N THR A 106 -0.63 -12.23 12.42
CA THR A 106 0.09 -12.87 13.52
C THR A 106 0.43 -11.90 14.66
N TYR A 107 0.77 -10.65 14.32
CA TYR A 107 1.17 -9.61 15.27
C TYR A 107 -0.01 -9.05 16.08
N MET A 108 -1.22 -9.04 15.51
CA MET A 108 -2.41 -8.54 16.21
C MET A 108 -2.90 -9.52 17.26
N GLU A 109 -2.66 -9.22 18.55
CA GLU A 109 -3.09 -10.07 19.66
C GLU A 109 -4.60 -10.02 19.92
N ASN A 110 -5.23 -8.86 19.70
CA ASN A 110 -6.66 -8.69 19.89
C ASN A 110 -7.42 -9.44 18.78
N ARG A 111 -8.49 -10.15 19.15
CA ARG A 111 -9.39 -10.79 18.17
C ARG A 111 -9.94 -9.71 17.21
N ARG A 112 -9.89 -10.02 15.91
CA ARG A 112 -10.38 -9.17 14.82
C ARG A 112 -11.35 -9.95 13.96
N ARG A 113 -12.38 -9.28 13.47
CA ARG A 113 -13.31 -9.78 12.45
C ARG A 113 -12.81 -9.32 11.07
N VAL A 114 -12.35 -10.28 10.29
CA VAL A 114 -11.65 -10.06 9.02
C VAL A 114 -12.55 -10.51 7.87
N GLY A 115 -13.09 -9.54 7.12
CA GLY A 115 -13.84 -9.79 5.90
C GLY A 115 -12.94 -9.98 4.69
N LEU A 116 -13.31 -10.88 3.78
CA LEU A 116 -12.57 -11.20 2.56
C LEU A 116 -13.46 -11.00 1.33
N ILE A 117 -12.99 -10.21 0.36
CA ILE A 117 -13.64 -9.98 -0.94
C ILE A 117 -12.63 -10.16 -2.06
N GLY A 118 -12.89 -11.06 -3.00
CA GLY A 118 -12.08 -11.18 -4.22
C GLY A 118 -11.75 -12.60 -4.64
N GLY A 119 -10.87 -12.73 -5.63
CA GLY A 119 -10.53 -14.02 -6.24
C GLY A 119 -11.74 -14.77 -6.81
N ARG A 120 -11.59 -16.07 -7.09
CA ARG A 120 -12.73 -16.97 -7.34
C ARG A 120 -13.27 -17.45 -6.00
N ARG A 121 -14.55 -17.82 -5.94
CA ARG A 121 -15.19 -18.31 -4.69
C ARG A 121 -14.38 -19.39 -3.99
N GLU A 122 -13.98 -20.44 -4.71
CA GLU A 122 -13.16 -21.54 -4.16
C GLU A 122 -11.79 -21.07 -3.63
N VAL A 123 -11.20 -20.03 -4.26
CA VAL A 123 -9.90 -19.48 -3.88
C VAL A 123 -10.02 -18.69 -2.58
N VAL A 124 -11.00 -17.80 -2.47
CA VAL A 124 -11.18 -16.98 -1.26
C VAL A 124 -11.66 -17.82 -0.07
N GLU A 125 -12.47 -18.85 -0.30
CA GLU A 125 -12.87 -19.80 0.75
C GLU A 125 -11.68 -20.62 1.28
N LYS A 126 -10.81 -21.12 0.39
CA LYS A 126 -9.56 -21.78 0.79
C LYS A 126 -8.61 -20.83 1.50
N ALA A 127 -8.48 -19.59 1.02
CA ALA A 127 -7.67 -18.58 1.67
C ALA A 127 -8.18 -18.29 3.10
N ALA A 128 -9.49 -18.17 3.29
CA ALA A 128 -10.11 -18.02 4.61
C ALA A 128 -9.80 -19.20 5.53
N ALA A 129 -9.91 -20.44 5.03
CA ALA A 129 -9.58 -21.63 5.79
C ALA A 129 -8.10 -21.67 6.21
N ASN A 130 -7.19 -21.27 5.34
CA ASN A 130 -5.76 -21.22 5.66
C ASN A 130 -5.41 -20.06 6.60
N PHE A 131 -6.07 -18.91 6.48
CA PHE A 131 -5.96 -17.84 7.46
C PHE A 131 -6.45 -18.25 8.85
N ARG A 132 -7.56 -19.00 8.95
CA ARG A 132 -8.03 -19.56 10.23
C ARG A 132 -7.03 -20.50 10.88
N LYS A 133 -6.26 -21.26 10.08
CA LYS A 133 -5.17 -22.11 10.61
C LYS A 133 -3.97 -21.27 11.06
N HIS A 134 -3.65 -20.20 10.32
CA HIS A 134 -2.49 -19.34 10.55
C HIS A 134 -2.66 -18.40 11.75
N ALA A 135 -3.83 -17.80 11.92
CA ALA A 135 -4.16 -16.87 13.00
C ALA A 135 -5.53 -17.22 13.63
N PRO A 136 -5.63 -18.33 14.38
CA PRO A 136 -6.91 -18.89 14.86
C PRO A 136 -7.66 -18.02 15.88
N TRP A 137 -7.02 -16.99 16.43
CA TRP A 137 -7.66 -16.03 17.34
C TRP A 137 -8.46 -14.93 16.62
N HIS A 138 -8.34 -14.83 15.29
CA HIS A 138 -9.17 -13.96 14.46
C HIS A 138 -10.35 -14.73 13.86
N GLU A 139 -11.40 -13.99 13.55
CA GLU A 139 -12.54 -14.50 12.79
C GLU A 139 -12.39 -14.10 11.33
N PHE A 140 -12.50 -15.07 10.42
CA PHE A 140 -12.42 -14.81 8.98
C PHE A 140 -13.78 -15.09 8.34
N ILE A 141 -14.31 -14.10 7.64
CA ILE A 141 -15.63 -14.10 7.03
C ILE A 141 -15.44 -13.88 5.52
N VAL A 142 -15.89 -14.82 4.71
CA VAL A 142 -15.88 -14.64 3.25
C VAL A 142 -17.17 -13.92 2.89
N ILE A 143 -17.04 -12.66 2.47
CA ILE A 143 -18.19 -11.85 2.06
C ILE A 143 -18.54 -12.19 0.61
N SER A 144 -17.59 -12.04 -0.31
CA SER A 144 -17.84 -12.34 -1.72
C SER A 144 -16.59 -12.74 -2.49
N ASP A 145 -16.80 -13.34 -3.66
CA ASP A 145 -15.74 -13.50 -4.64
C ASP A 145 -15.46 -12.18 -5.37
N GLY A 146 -14.60 -12.18 -6.39
CA GLY A 146 -14.25 -10.99 -7.18
C GLY A 146 -15.11 -10.77 -8.42
N TYR A 147 -16.15 -11.58 -8.65
CA TYR A 147 -16.95 -11.63 -9.89
C TYR A 147 -18.39 -11.13 -9.73
N PHE A 148 -18.73 -10.57 -8.56
CA PHE A 148 -19.99 -9.82 -8.36
C PHE A 148 -20.11 -8.60 -9.29
N ASP A 149 -21.34 -8.08 -9.40
CA ASP A 149 -21.65 -6.84 -10.12
C ASP A 149 -21.03 -5.63 -9.42
N LYS A 150 -20.00 -5.05 -10.05
CA LYS A 150 -19.23 -3.94 -9.49
C LYS A 150 -19.86 -2.58 -9.75
N GLU A 151 -20.75 -2.49 -10.74
CA GLU A 151 -21.47 -1.27 -11.08
C GLU A 151 -22.67 -1.08 -10.14
N ASN A 152 -23.28 -2.18 -9.69
CA ASN A 152 -24.35 -2.17 -8.71
C ASN A 152 -24.14 -3.20 -7.59
N PRO A 153 -23.18 -2.96 -6.68
CA PRO A 153 -22.83 -3.91 -5.63
C PRO A 153 -23.78 -3.83 -4.41
N THR A 154 -25.03 -3.38 -4.58
CA THR A 154 -25.94 -3.08 -3.46
C THR A 154 -26.07 -4.25 -2.49
N GLU A 155 -26.30 -5.47 -2.98
CA GLU A 155 -26.41 -6.67 -2.13
C GLU A 155 -25.13 -6.95 -1.32
N LEU A 156 -23.96 -6.68 -1.91
CA LEU A 156 -22.67 -6.87 -1.25
C LEU A 156 -22.42 -5.82 -0.16
N ILE A 157 -22.81 -4.57 -0.43
CA ILE A 157 -22.66 -3.48 0.53
C ILE A 157 -23.62 -3.70 1.70
N ASP A 158 -24.87 -4.08 1.42
CA ASP A 158 -25.84 -4.45 2.45
C ASP A 158 -25.28 -5.60 3.31
N GLU A 159 -24.68 -6.63 2.70
CA GLU A 159 -24.04 -7.71 3.47
C GLU A 159 -22.91 -7.17 4.37
N LEU A 160 -22.04 -6.29 3.86
CA LEU A 160 -20.94 -5.70 4.63
C LEU A 160 -21.42 -4.92 5.86
N GLU A 161 -22.49 -4.15 5.74
CA GLU A 161 -23.04 -3.34 6.84
C GLU A 161 -23.46 -4.18 8.05
N HIS A 162 -23.85 -5.44 7.83
CA HIS A 162 -24.30 -6.34 8.90
C HIS A 162 -23.14 -7.12 9.56
N GLN A 163 -21.92 -7.01 9.03
CA GLN A 163 -20.82 -7.88 9.42
C GLN A 163 -19.87 -7.28 10.46
N ASP A 164 -20.02 -6.00 10.83
CA ASP A 164 -19.23 -5.29 11.87
C ASP A 164 -17.75 -5.75 11.89
N LEU A 165 -17.05 -5.43 10.79
CA LEU A 165 -15.69 -5.89 10.51
C LEU A 165 -14.66 -4.94 11.10
N ASP A 166 -13.60 -5.48 11.68
CA ASP A 166 -12.41 -4.70 12.01
C ASP A 166 -11.55 -4.45 10.76
N ILE A 167 -11.45 -5.47 9.91
CA ILE A 167 -10.51 -5.51 8.79
C ILE A 167 -11.24 -6.04 7.55
N LEU A 168 -11.10 -5.35 6.42
CA LEU A 168 -11.56 -5.81 5.12
C LEU A 168 -10.36 -6.03 4.19
N ILE A 169 -10.21 -7.23 3.66
CA ILE A 169 -9.15 -7.56 2.69
C ILE A 169 -9.77 -7.75 1.30
N ILE A 170 -9.31 -6.95 0.34
CA ILE A 170 -9.82 -6.90 -1.03
C ILE A 170 -8.75 -7.38 -2.01
N GLY A 171 -9.02 -8.49 -2.71
CA GLY A 171 -8.13 -9.12 -3.68
C GLY A 171 -8.73 -9.24 -5.08
N MET A 172 -8.84 -8.11 -5.80
CA MET A 172 -9.43 -8.06 -7.16
C MET A 172 -8.45 -7.59 -8.24
N GLY A 173 -7.25 -7.18 -7.84
CA GLY A 173 -6.22 -6.65 -8.73
C GLY A 173 -6.30 -5.15 -8.93
N THR A 174 -5.15 -4.54 -9.17
CA THR A 174 -5.01 -3.10 -9.42
C THR A 174 -5.36 -2.74 -10.87
N PRO A 175 -6.04 -1.61 -11.14
CA PRO A 175 -6.47 -0.55 -10.20
C PRO A 175 -7.88 -0.75 -9.65
N LEU A 176 -8.55 -1.83 -10.08
CA LEU A 176 -9.96 -2.07 -9.83
C LEU A 176 -10.27 -2.13 -8.34
N GLN A 177 -9.44 -2.83 -7.56
CA GLN A 177 -9.65 -2.96 -6.12
C GLN A 177 -9.54 -1.62 -5.37
N GLU A 178 -8.61 -0.75 -5.75
CA GLU A 178 -8.43 0.54 -5.09
C GLU A 178 -9.57 1.50 -5.44
N LYS A 179 -9.97 1.55 -6.72
CA LYS A 179 -11.11 2.36 -7.18
C LYS A 179 -12.43 1.88 -6.58
N TRP A 180 -12.65 0.57 -6.58
CA TRP A 180 -13.87 0.00 -6.03
C TRP A 180 -13.97 0.25 -4.52
N ALA A 181 -12.87 0.06 -3.78
CA ALA A 181 -12.81 0.36 -2.36
C ALA A 181 -13.12 1.84 -2.10
N HIS A 182 -12.50 2.75 -2.84
CA HIS A 182 -12.72 4.19 -2.70
C HIS A 182 -14.18 4.59 -2.95
N HIS A 183 -14.87 3.98 -3.91
CA HIS A 183 -16.24 4.35 -4.26
C HIS A 183 -17.32 3.73 -3.37
N HIS A 184 -17.07 2.56 -2.80
CA HIS A 184 -18.13 1.78 -2.15
C HIS A 184 -17.85 1.46 -0.68
N ILE A 185 -16.58 1.47 -0.26
CA ILE A 185 -16.23 1.15 1.12
C ILE A 185 -16.16 2.44 1.93
N ARG A 186 -17.04 2.52 2.91
CA ARG A 186 -17.18 3.65 3.82
C ARG A 186 -16.52 3.36 5.15
N ALA A 187 -16.35 4.41 5.95
CA ALA A 187 -15.62 4.34 7.22
C ALA A 187 -16.30 3.45 8.30
N ASP A 188 -17.60 3.20 8.15
CA ASP A 188 -18.44 2.32 8.97
C ASP A 188 -18.32 0.84 8.59
N HIS A 189 -17.80 0.49 7.41
CA HIS A 189 -17.68 -0.91 6.97
C HIS A 189 -16.50 -1.65 7.60
N ALA A 190 -15.36 -0.97 7.79
CA ALA A 190 -14.17 -1.55 8.42
C ALA A 190 -13.17 -0.48 8.85
N ARG A 191 -12.45 -0.73 9.95
CA ARG A 191 -11.38 0.15 10.44
C ARG A 191 -10.16 0.14 9.52
N LEU A 192 -9.75 -1.05 9.07
CA LEU A 192 -8.67 -1.22 8.09
C LEU A 192 -9.20 -1.84 6.80
N VAL A 193 -8.81 -1.28 5.65
CA VAL A 193 -9.12 -1.85 4.33
C VAL A 193 -7.81 -2.12 3.61
N LEU A 194 -7.52 -3.37 3.27
CA LEU A 194 -6.26 -3.77 2.63
C LEU A 194 -6.52 -4.19 1.19
N THR A 195 -5.94 -3.48 0.22
CA THR A 195 -6.03 -3.82 -1.19
C THR A 195 -4.80 -4.63 -1.62
N VAL A 196 -4.95 -5.95 -1.71
CA VAL A 196 -3.82 -6.91 -1.67
C VAL A 196 -3.54 -7.64 -2.98
N GLY A 197 -4.32 -7.38 -4.03
CA GLY A 197 -4.14 -8.02 -5.34
C GLY A 197 -4.32 -9.53 -5.26
N ALA A 198 -3.32 -10.27 -5.74
CA ALA A 198 -3.36 -11.73 -5.87
C ALA A 198 -3.07 -12.50 -4.56
N LEU A 199 -3.15 -11.85 -3.38
CA LEU A 199 -2.85 -12.50 -2.09
C LEU A 199 -3.60 -13.83 -1.90
N PHE A 200 -4.88 -13.88 -2.25
CA PHE A 200 -5.69 -15.08 -2.05
C PHE A 200 -5.21 -16.26 -2.89
N ASP A 201 -4.68 -16.03 -4.10
CA ASP A 201 -4.09 -17.09 -4.91
C ASP A 201 -2.89 -17.75 -4.21
N PHE A 202 -2.12 -16.96 -3.44
CA PHE A 202 -0.97 -17.45 -2.67
C PHE A 202 -1.37 -18.12 -1.36
N ILE A 203 -2.37 -17.59 -0.67
CA ILE A 203 -2.81 -18.13 0.63
C ILE A 203 -3.68 -19.37 0.45
N SER A 204 -4.44 -19.47 -0.65
CA SER A 204 -5.24 -20.65 -0.98
C SER A 204 -4.41 -21.88 -1.40
N GLU A 205 -3.11 -21.69 -1.64
CA GLU A 205 -2.18 -22.71 -2.16
C GLU A 205 -2.59 -23.33 -3.52
N VAL A 206 -3.60 -22.76 -4.19
CA VAL A 206 -4.03 -23.19 -5.52
C VAL A 206 -2.95 -22.89 -6.55
N VAL A 207 -2.21 -21.79 -6.36
CA VAL A 207 -1.02 -21.47 -7.14
C VAL A 207 0.21 -21.77 -6.27
N PRO A 208 1.13 -22.66 -6.71
CA PRO A 208 2.33 -22.93 -5.94
C PRO A 208 3.16 -21.65 -5.78
N ARG A 209 3.47 -21.29 -4.52
CA ARG A 209 4.44 -20.22 -4.24
C ARG A 209 5.79 -20.58 -4.84
N ALA A 210 6.54 -19.57 -5.26
CA ALA A 210 7.93 -19.77 -5.63
C ALA A 210 8.70 -20.39 -4.44
N PRO A 211 9.60 -21.36 -4.67
CA PRO A 211 10.41 -21.95 -3.61
C PRO A 211 11.12 -20.87 -2.78
N GLU A 212 11.36 -21.15 -1.49
CA GLU A 212 11.97 -20.19 -0.57
C GLU A 212 13.30 -19.64 -1.10
N THR A 213 14.15 -20.48 -1.69
CA THR A 213 15.39 -20.06 -2.34
C THR A 213 15.15 -19.02 -3.45
N VAL A 214 14.10 -19.20 -4.26
CA VAL A 214 13.72 -18.28 -5.35
C VAL A 214 13.19 -16.95 -4.78
N ARG A 215 12.43 -16.99 -3.69
CA ARG A 215 11.94 -15.80 -2.97
C ARG A 215 13.09 -15.04 -2.30
N MET A 216 14.02 -15.75 -1.65
CA MET A 216 15.23 -15.17 -1.06
C MET A 216 16.13 -14.51 -2.12
N MET A 217 16.24 -15.12 -3.30
CA MET A 217 16.91 -14.52 -4.46
C MET A 217 16.12 -13.36 -5.08
N ARG A 218 14.92 -13.06 -4.58
CA ARG A 218 13.99 -12.05 -5.11
C ARG A 218 13.63 -12.28 -6.59
N LEU A 219 13.65 -13.54 -7.04
CA LEU A 219 13.35 -13.99 -8.41
C LEU A 219 11.90 -14.47 -8.58
N GLU A 220 11.03 -14.18 -7.62
CA GLU A 220 9.62 -14.56 -7.69
C GLU A 220 8.92 -14.02 -8.94
N TRP A 221 9.32 -12.82 -9.41
CA TRP A 221 8.84 -12.25 -10.65
C TRP A 221 9.20 -13.11 -11.88
N ALA A 222 10.37 -13.75 -11.89
CA ALA A 222 10.83 -14.62 -12.98
C ALA A 222 10.10 -15.97 -12.94
N TYR A 223 9.86 -16.51 -11.75
CA TYR A 223 9.03 -17.70 -11.55
C TYR A 223 7.59 -17.47 -12.04
N ARG A 224 6.98 -16.33 -11.71
CA ARG A 224 5.65 -15.97 -12.24
C ARG A 224 5.66 -15.72 -13.74
N MET A 225 6.71 -15.11 -14.28
CA MET A 225 6.85 -14.92 -15.73
C MET A 225 6.88 -16.27 -16.48
N LEU A 226 7.48 -17.30 -15.89
CA LEU A 226 7.46 -18.66 -16.45
C LEU A 226 6.05 -19.27 -16.43
N GLN A 227 5.22 -18.94 -15.42
CA GLN A 227 3.85 -19.44 -15.31
C GLN A 227 2.84 -18.68 -16.20
N GLU A 228 2.98 -17.36 -16.33
CA GLU A 228 2.08 -16.51 -17.14
C GLU A 228 2.84 -15.58 -18.12
N PRO A 229 3.61 -16.14 -19.07
CA PRO A 229 4.49 -15.35 -19.94
C PRO A 229 3.72 -14.34 -20.79
N ALA A 230 2.58 -14.73 -21.37
CA ALA A 230 1.78 -13.87 -22.24
C ALA A 230 1.22 -12.62 -21.53
N ARG A 231 0.92 -12.72 -20.24
CA ARG A 231 0.36 -11.63 -19.43
C ARG A 231 1.46 -10.76 -18.82
N LEU A 232 2.56 -11.37 -18.38
CA LEU A 232 3.60 -10.69 -17.61
C LEU A 232 4.76 -10.14 -18.45
N TRP A 233 4.97 -10.62 -19.68
CA TRP A 233 6.10 -10.17 -20.50
C TRP A 233 6.06 -8.66 -20.76
N ARG A 234 4.90 -8.08 -21.14
CA ARG A 234 4.77 -6.64 -21.39
C ARG A 234 5.11 -5.84 -20.12
N ARG A 235 4.62 -6.31 -18.97
CA ARG A 235 4.83 -5.66 -17.68
C ARG A 235 6.30 -5.64 -17.27
N TYR A 236 7.06 -6.70 -17.55
CA TYR A 236 8.47 -6.78 -17.16
C TYR A 236 9.41 -6.26 -18.24
N VAL A 237 9.29 -6.73 -19.48
CA VAL A 237 10.22 -6.39 -20.58
C VAL A 237 10.08 -4.93 -21.02
N LEU A 238 8.85 -4.40 -21.07
CA LEU A 238 8.62 -3.00 -21.43
C LEU A 238 8.44 -2.13 -20.19
N GLY A 239 7.72 -2.62 -19.18
CA GLY A 239 7.41 -1.83 -17.99
C GLY A 239 8.63 -1.50 -17.14
N ILE A 240 9.61 -2.41 -16.97
CA ILE A 240 10.81 -2.10 -16.17
C ILE A 240 11.65 -0.98 -16.81
N PRO A 241 12.03 -1.04 -18.11
CA PRO A 241 12.78 0.05 -18.74
C PRO A 241 12.03 1.39 -18.69
N VAL A 242 10.72 1.39 -18.97
CA VAL A 242 9.89 2.59 -18.91
C VAL A 242 9.86 3.15 -17.48
N PHE A 243 9.70 2.29 -16.48
CA PHE A 243 9.76 2.68 -15.08
C PHE A 243 11.08 3.33 -14.71
N LEU A 244 12.20 2.70 -15.07
CA LEU A 244 13.54 3.24 -14.80
C LEU A 244 13.77 4.59 -15.49
N PHE A 245 13.30 4.74 -16.74
CA PHE A 245 13.35 6.01 -17.45
C PHE A 245 12.61 7.12 -16.67
N TYR A 246 11.36 6.88 -16.26
CA TYR A 246 10.60 7.86 -15.49
C TYR A 246 11.22 8.12 -14.12
N VAL A 247 11.79 7.12 -13.44
CA VAL A 247 12.51 7.31 -12.18
C VAL A 247 13.71 8.25 -12.36
N MET A 248 14.48 8.07 -13.43
CA MET A 248 15.60 8.96 -13.73
C MET A 248 15.12 10.38 -14.01
N GLN A 249 14.11 10.56 -14.86
CA GLN A 249 13.52 11.87 -15.15
C GLN A 249 12.97 12.54 -13.88
N TYR A 250 12.30 11.78 -13.02
CA TYR A 250 11.78 12.26 -11.73
C TYR A 250 12.90 12.79 -10.83
N ARG A 251 14.03 12.08 -10.74
CA ARG A 251 15.20 12.53 -9.96
C ARG A 251 15.72 13.88 -10.46
N PHE A 252 15.85 14.05 -11.78
CA PHE A 252 16.34 15.31 -12.36
C PHE A 252 15.39 16.47 -12.04
N ASN A 253 14.10 16.31 -12.34
CA ASN A 253 13.08 17.35 -12.09
C ASN A 253 12.93 17.68 -10.59
N ARG A 254 13.09 16.69 -9.71
CA ARG A 254 13.06 16.92 -8.25
C ARG A 254 14.26 17.73 -7.78
N ARG A 255 15.46 17.43 -8.29
CA ARG A 255 16.68 18.18 -7.97
C ARG A 255 16.54 19.64 -8.40
N GLU A 256 16.01 19.88 -9.60
CA GLU A 256 15.71 21.24 -10.09
C GLU A 256 14.69 21.95 -9.19
N ARG A 257 13.58 21.30 -8.83
CA ARG A 257 12.58 21.88 -7.91
C ARG A 257 13.19 22.29 -6.56
N ILE A 258 14.01 21.43 -5.96
CA ILE A 258 14.67 21.71 -4.68
C ILE A 258 15.67 22.89 -4.81
N LEU A 259 16.47 22.90 -5.89
CA LEU A 259 17.44 23.98 -6.14
C LEU A 259 16.74 25.33 -6.40
N SER A 260 15.63 25.33 -7.14
CA SER A 260 14.84 26.54 -7.40
C SER A 260 14.16 27.07 -6.14
N GLN A 261 13.68 26.21 -5.25
CA GLN A 261 13.10 26.61 -3.97
C GLN A 261 14.17 27.18 -3.02
N ALA A 262 15.34 26.53 -2.93
CA ALA A 262 16.47 27.02 -2.12
C ALA A 262 17.02 28.38 -2.60
N GLY A 263 16.92 28.67 -3.90
CA GLY A 263 17.26 29.99 -4.46
C GLY A 263 16.27 31.09 -4.09
N ASN A 264 14.99 30.77 -3.92
CA ASN A 264 13.93 31.75 -3.64
C ASN A 264 13.85 32.14 -2.14
N ASP A 265 14.23 31.24 -1.24
CA ASP A 265 14.33 31.49 0.21
C ASP A 265 15.56 32.34 0.62
N SER A 266 16.38 32.79 -0.33
CA SER A 266 17.55 33.66 -0.09
C SER A 266 17.25 35.17 -0.18
N SER A 267 15.99 35.57 -0.07
CA SER A 267 15.61 36.99 0.02
C SER A 267 16.10 37.61 1.34
N PRO A 268 16.67 38.84 1.36
CA PRO A 268 17.30 39.38 2.56
C PRO A 268 16.27 39.58 3.68
N LEU A 269 16.66 39.21 4.91
CA LEU A 269 15.92 39.57 6.13
C LEU A 269 15.55 41.06 6.10
N PRO A 270 14.30 41.45 6.43
CA PRO A 270 13.94 42.85 6.50
C PRO A 270 14.81 43.54 7.55
N ALA A 271 15.37 44.69 7.18
CA ALA A 271 16.23 45.49 8.05
C ALA A 271 15.51 45.79 9.40
N PRO A 272 16.25 45.83 10.52
CA PRO A 272 15.65 46.11 11.81
C PRO A 272 14.99 47.50 11.78
N GLN A 273 13.68 47.56 12.04
CA GLN A 273 13.00 48.82 12.27
C GLN A 273 13.56 49.45 13.55
N GLU A 274 14.24 50.58 13.40
CA GLU A 274 14.61 51.45 14.52
C GLU A 274 13.34 51.87 15.25
N ARG A 275 13.23 51.48 16.52
CA ARG A 275 12.23 52.03 17.43
C ARG A 275 12.59 53.48 17.70
N GLY A 276 11.88 54.39 17.03
CA GLY A 276 11.91 55.81 17.33
C GLY A 276 11.57 56.06 18.80
N GLU A 277 12.46 56.80 19.45
CA GLU A 277 12.40 57.25 20.83
C GLU A 277 11.10 58.00 21.14
N ALA A 278 10.56 57.71 22.32
CA ALA A 278 9.64 58.60 23.00
C ALA A 278 10.43 59.84 23.49
N ALA A 279 10.02 61.03 23.08
CA ALA A 279 10.39 62.27 23.75
C ALA A 279 9.26 63.31 23.63
N HIS A 280 8.81 63.74 24.82
CA HIS A 280 7.95 64.88 25.18
C HIS A 280 6.43 64.77 25.04
#